data_AF-A0A2P7BPX2-F1
#
_entry.id   AF-A0A2P7BPX2-F1
#
_cell.length_a   1.000
_cell.length_b   1.000
_cell.length_c   1.000
_cell.angle_alpha   90.00
_cell.angle_beta   90.00
_cell.angle_gamma   90.00
#
_symmetry.space_group_name_H-M   'P 1'
#
loop_
_entity.id
_entity.type
_entity.pdbx_description
1 polymer ?
#
loop_
_entity_poly.entity_id
_entity_poly.type
_entity_poly.pdbx_seq_one_letter_code
_entity_poly.pdbx_strand_id
1 'polypeptide(L)'
;MNLVQPSTRLLVESCEREGLLRNQCAYVLATAWHETGAYKYMREIWGPTSAQKRYEGRKDLGNTVAGDGKKFMGRGFVQITGRRNYTDWSRRLGLDLLKEPQLAEQPEMAVHIIVKGMKLGTFTGKKLDDYVTLSKSDFVNARRIINGTDKAALIAGYAEQFDDLLKADGYGDEALVGPAPIAPPEASTPIPATPEPVKPQSLLASLLALFSRLFKKGS
;
A
#
# COMPACT_ATOMS: atom_id res chain seq x y z
N MET A 1 -14.71 16.76 -9.39
CA MET A 1 -14.83 15.41 -8.80
C MET A 1 -15.77 14.60 -9.67
N ASN A 2 -15.51 13.30 -9.86
CA ASN A 2 -16.31 12.44 -10.74
C ASN A 2 -16.20 10.99 -10.26
N LEU A 3 -17.33 10.28 -10.24
CA LEU A 3 -17.40 8.86 -9.86
C LEU A 3 -16.88 7.90 -10.93
N VAL A 4 -16.81 8.31 -12.21
CA VAL A 4 -16.37 7.41 -13.30
C VAL A 4 -14.85 7.25 -13.40
N GLN A 5 -14.06 8.00 -12.64
CA GLN A 5 -12.61 7.85 -12.63
C GLN A 5 -12.22 6.48 -12.01
N PRO A 6 -11.25 5.72 -12.58
CA PRO A 6 -10.94 4.37 -12.12
C PRO A 6 -10.67 4.25 -10.62
N SER A 7 -9.85 5.15 -10.04
CA SER A 7 -9.57 5.14 -8.60
C SER A 7 -10.80 5.43 -7.75
N THR A 8 -11.71 6.29 -8.22
CA THR A 8 -12.96 6.57 -7.51
C THR A 8 -13.85 5.32 -7.46
N ARG A 9 -13.99 4.60 -8.58
CA ARG A 9 -14.77 3.36 -8.63
C ARG A 9 -14.21 2.28 -7.69
N LEU A 10 -12.90 2.05 -7.72
CA LEU A 10 -12.26 1.08 -6.81
C LEU A 10 -12.48 1.44 -5.34
N LEU A 11 -12.48 2.74 -5.00
CA LEU A 11 -12.76 3.18 -3.64
C LEU A 11 -14.23 2.94 -3.26
N VAL A 12 -15.17 3.25 -4.15
CA VAL A 12 -16.60 2.99 -3.95
C VAL A 12 -16.86 1.50 -3.73
N GLU A 13 -16.38 0.64 -4.64
CA GLU A 13 -16.51 -0.82 -4.53
C GLU A 13 -15.91 -1.36 -3.23
N SER A 14 -14.77 -0.80 -2.81
CA SER A 14 -14.12 -1.17 -1.54
C SER A 14 -14.95 -0.70 -0.33
N CYS A 15 -15.57 0.49 -0.39
CA CYS A 15 -16.46 0.97 0.66
C CYS A 15 -17.71 0.11 0.79
N GLU A 16 -18.33 -0.29 -0.33
CA GLU A 16 -19.49 -1.19 -0.36
C GLU A 16 -19.13 -2.56 0.22
N ARG A 17 -18.01 -3.14 -0.21
CA ARG A 17 -17.50 -4.42 0.31
C ARG A 17 -17.25 -4.36 1.82
N GLU A 18 -16.79 -3.22 2.33
CA GLU A 18 -16.59 -2.99 3.74
C GLU A 18 -17.86 -2.54 4.48
N GLY A 19 -19.00 -2.42 3.80
CA GLY A 19 -20.27 -2.02 4.39
C GLY A 19 -20.26 -0.60 4.97
N LEU A 20 -19.47 0.31 4.39
CA LEU A 20 -19.46 1.70 4.81
C LEU A 20 -20.75 2.41 4.40
N LEU A 21 -21.24 3.29 5.28
CA LEU A 21 -22.33 4.19 4.96
C LEU A 21 -21.94 5.12 3.81
N ARG A 22 -22.94 5.63 3.07
CA ARG A 22 -22.71 6.58 1.96
C ARG A 22 -21.85 7.77 2.37
N ASN A 23 -22.18 8.41 3.49
CA ASN A 23 -21.43 9.56 4.02
C ASN A 23 -20.02 9.17 4.48
N GLN A 24 -19.81 7.94 4.97
CA GLN A 24 -18.48 7.43 5.30
C GLN A 24 -17.64 7.22 4.03
N CYS A 25 -18.23 6.60 2.99
CA CYS A 25 -17.61 6.46 1.68
C CYS A 25 -17.25 7.83 1.08
N ALA A 26 -18.15 8.81 1.15
CA ALA A 26 -17.92 10.18 0.71
C ALA A 26 -16.68 10.79 1.38
N TYR A 27 -16.51 10.58 2.68
CA TYR A 27 -15.36 11.09 3.41
C TYR A 27 -14.04 10.38 3.03
N VAL A 28 -14.09 9.08 2.75
CA VAL A 28 -12.95 8.32 2.23
C VAL A 28 -12.52 8.87 0.87
N LEU A 29 -13.47 9.08 -0.05
CA LEU A 29 -13.20 9.65 -1.38
C LEU A 29 -12.60 11.05 -1.29
N ALA A 30 -13.16 11.91 -0.43
CA ALA A 30 -12.65 13.26 -0.19
C ALA A 30 -11.20 13.27 0.31
N THR A 31 -10.90 12.37 1.24
CA THR A 31 -9.55 12.18 1.77
C THR A 31 -8.60 11.73 0.67
N ALA A 32 -8.94 10.66 -0.05
CA ALA A 32 -8.12 10.13 -1.12
C ALA A 32 -7.85 11.18 -2.20
N TRP A 33 -8.89 11.92 -2.61
CA TRP A 33 -8.80 13.02 -3.57
C TRP A 33 -7.83 14.12 -3.11
N HIS A 34 -7.91 14.52 -1.84
CA HIS A 34 -7.07 15.57 -1.29
C HIS A 34 -5.60 15.16 -1.21
N GLU A 35 -5.31 14.01 -0.60
CA GLU A 35 -3.95 13.57 -0.30
C GLU A 35 -3.12 13.27 -1.56
N THR A 36 -3.79 12.87 -2.64
CA THR A 36 -3.12 12.44 -3.87
C THR A 36 -3.13 13.52 -4.96
N GLY A 37 -3.71 14.69 -4.68
CA GLY A 37 -3.90 15.74 -5.69
C GLY A 37 -4.76 15.25 -6.85
N ALA A 38 -5.98 14.81 -6.55
CA ALA A 38 -6.91 14.20 -7.50
C ALA A 38 -6.37 12.92 -8.16
N TYR A 39 -5.79 12.03 -7.33
CA TYR A 39 -5.23 10.72 -7.71
C TYR A 39 -3.99 10.78 -8.61
N LYS A 40 -3.37 11.95 -8.74
CA LYS A 40 -2.16 12.14 -9.56
C LYS A 40 -0.90 11.56 -8.91
N TYR A 41 -0.84 11.56 -7.58
CA TYR A 41 0.36 11.18 -6.84
C TYR A 41 0.08 10.03 -5.86
N MET A 42 0.35 8.80 -6.30
CA MET A 42 0.24 7.59 -5.47
C MET A 42 1.53 7.26 -4.72
N ARG A 43 2.62 7.96 -5.05
CA ARG A 43 3.93 7.84 -4.41
C ARG A 43 4.47 9.23 -4.16
N GLU A 44 5.03 9.44 -2.98
CA GLU A 44 5.75 10.67 -2.66
C GLU A 44 6.84 10.94 -3.70
N ILE A 45 6.94 12.18 -4.18
CA ILE A 45 8.05 12.58 -5.06
C ILE A 45 9.31 12.64 -4.21
N TRP A 46 10.14 11.60 -4.33
CA TRP A 46 11.36 11.50 -3.54
C TRP A 46 12.49 12.38 -4.09
N GLY A 47 13.09 13.18 -3.20
CA GLY A 47 14.33 13.92 -3.43
C GLY A 47 15.14 14.02 -2.14
N PRO A 48 16.33 14.65 -2.14
CA PRO A 48 17.08 14.88 -0.91
C PRO A 48 16.55 16.12 -0.16
N THR A 49 15.24 16.23 0.07
CA THR A 49 14.70 17.36 0.86
C THR A 49 15.05 17.20 2.33
N SER A 50 15.17 18.31 3.05
CA SER A 50 15.40 18.29 4.50
C SER A 50 14.32 17.54 5.25
N ALA A 51 13.09 17.46 4.73
CA ALA A 51 12.00 16.69 5.32
C ALA A 51 12.16 15.18 5.12
N GLN A 52 12.46 14.74 3.89
CA GLN A 52 12.63 13.33 3.55
C GLN A 52 13.84 12.70 4.25
N LYS A 53 14.92 13.48 4.42
CA LYS A 53 16.08 13.05 5.22
C LYS A 53 15.72 12.68 6.66
N ARG A 54 14.69 13.32 7.24
CA ARG A 54 14.22 12.99 8.60
C ARG A 54 13.48 11.66 8.67
N TYR A 55 13.23 10.96 7.57
CA TYR A 55 12.61 9.63 7.66
C TYR A 55 13.63 8.60 8.11
N GLU A 56 14.90 8.79 7.78
CA GLU A 56 15.98 7.89 8.15
C GLU A 56 16.20 7.91 9.68
N GLY A 57 16.28 6.74 10.30
CA GLY A 57 16.49 6.62 11.75
C GLY A 57 15.30 7.02 12.63
N ARG A 58 14.14 7.41 12.07
CA ARG A 58 12.98 7.85 12.87
C ARG A 58 12.30 6.70 13.60
N LYS A 59 12.42 6.70 14.94
CA LYS A 59 11.88 5.66 15.82
C LYS A 59 10.36 5.60 15.82
N ASP A 60 9.68 6.74 15.74
CA ASP A 60 8.22 6.85 15.62
C ASP A 60 7.69 6.19 14.34
N LEU A 61 8.46 6.22 13.25
CA LEU A 61 8.15 5.52 12.01
C LEU A 61 8.58 4.04 12.02
N GLY A 62 9.34 3.62 13.03
CA GLY A 62 9.99 2.32 13.06
C GLY A 62 11.15 2.17 12.07
N ASN A 63 11.64 3.27 11.49
CA ASN A 63 12.74 3.28 10.53
C ASN A 63 14.08 3.11 11.26
N THR A 64 14.39 1.90 11.68
CA THR A 64 15.57 1.58 12.51
C THR A 64 16.68 0.86 11.72
N VAL A 65 16.45 0.55 10.45
CA VAL A 65 17.45 -0.07 9.56
C VAL A 65 17.91 0.96 8.53
N ALA A 66 19.21 0.96 8.23
CA ALA A 66 19.78 1.87 7.24
C ALA A 66 19.07 1.74 5.89
N GLY A 67 18.62 2.87 5.34
CA GLY A 67 17.89 2.95 4.07
C GLY A 67 16.36 2.90 4.22
N ASP A 68 15.84 2.70 5.44
CA ASP A 68 14.41 2.66 5.70
C ASP A 68 13.69 3.94 5.30
N GLY A 69 14.33 5.09 5.46
CA GLY A 69 13.71 6.38 5.16
C GLY A 69 13.21 6.45 3.72
N LYS A 70 14.08 6.09 2.76
CA LYS A 70 13.72 6.03 1.34
C LYS A 70 12.86 4.82 1.03
N LYS A 71 13.19 3.65 1.58
CA LYS A 71 12.46 2.41 1.26
C LYS A 71 10.98 2.51 1.62
N PHE A 72 10.68 3.06 2.79
CA PHE A 72 9.34 3.23 3.35
C PHE A 72 8.84 4.70 3.27
N MET A 73 9.11 5.35 2.13
CA MET A 73 8.50 6.64 1.78
C MET A 73 6.98 6.56 1.64
N GLY A 74 6.30 7.72 1.56
CA GLY A 74 4.84 7.80 1.41
C GLY A 74 4.31 7.11 0.15
N ARG A 75 3.31 6.23 0.31
CA ARG A 75 2.59 5.57 -0.79
C ARG A 75 1.08 5.41 -0.54
N GLY A 76 0.33 5.29 -1.63
CA GLY A 76 -1.10 5.07 -1.65
C GLY A 76 -1.93 6.32 -1.37
N PHE A 77 -3.26 6.14 -1.27
CA PHE A 77 -4.21 7.24 -1.09
C PHE A 77 -4.06 8.02 0.22
N VAL A 78 -3.40 7.43 1.21
CA VAL A 78 -3.19 8.03 2.54
C VAL A 78 -1.70 8.24 2.85
N GLN A 79 -0.82 8.01 1.86
CA GLN A 79 0.63 8.18 2.00
C GLN A 79 1.22 7.46 3.22
N ILE A 80 0.93 6.16 3.38
CA ILE A 80 1.52 5.38 4.49
C ILE A 80 3.05 5.48 4.43
N THR A 81 3.66 5.77 5.57
CA THR A 81 5.09 6.09 5.66
C THR A 81 5.69 5.36 6.85
N GLY A 82 6.91 4.83 6.69
CA GLY A 82 7.68 4.21 7.77
C GLY A 82 7.46 2.70 7.92
N ARG A 83 8.54 1.98 8.24
CA ARG A 83 8.59 0.53 8.39
C ARG A 83 7.47 -0.02 9.27
N ARG A 84 7.10 0.68 10.35
CA ARG A 84 6.03 0.23 11.25
C ARG A 84 4.69 0.09 10.50
N ASN A 85 4.31 1.12 9.74
CA ASN A 85 3.06 1.11 8.98
C ASN A 85 3.10 0.07 7.85
N TYR A 86 4.22 -0.06 7.16
CA TYR A 86 4.43 -1.10 6.16
C TYR A 86 4.32 -2.52 6.75
N THR A 87 4.80 -2.72 7.97
CA THR A 87 4.69 -4.00 8.70
C THR A 87 3.26 -4.32 9.11
N ASP A 88 2.53 -3.33 9.63
CA ASP A 88 1.13 -3.51 9.99
C ASP A 88 0.27 -3.87 8.75
N TRP A 89 0.41 -3.09 7.67
CA TRP A 89 -0.34 -3.35 6.44
C TRP A 89 0.10 -4.60 5.69
N SER A 90 1.37 -4.99 5.78
CA SER A 90 1.85 -6.28 5.28
C SER A 90 1.08 -7.44 5.89
N ARG A 91 0.89 -7.42 7.22
CA ARG A 91 0.11 -8.45 7.92
C ARG A 91 -1.38 -8.43 7.57
N ARG A 92 -1.98 -7.24 7.46
CA ARG A 92 -3.40 -7.08 7.15
C ARG A 92 -3.77 -7.52 5.74
N LEU A 93 -2.87 -7.29 4.78
CA LEU A 93 -3.08 -7.65 3.38
C LEU A 93 -2.57 -9.06 3.05
N GLY A 94 -1.75 -9.67 3.91
CA GLY A 94 -1.08 -10.94 3.60
C GLY A 94 -0.02 -10.81 2.49
N LEU A 95 0.57 -9.62 2.35
CA LEU A 95 1.56 -9.29 1.30
C LEU A 95 2.86 -8.83 1.95
N ASP A 96 4.01 -9.17 1.36
CA ASP A 96 5.31 -8.74 1.87
C ASP A 96 5.65 -7.30 1.42
N LEU A 97 5.02 -6.31 2.04
CA LEU A 97 5.31 -4.90 1.78
C LEU A 97 6.69 -4.46 2.32
N LEU A 98 7.37 -5.30 3.12
CA LEU A 98 8.73 -5.01 3.58
C LEU A 98 9.74 -5.32 2.47
N LYS A 99 9.49 -6.37 1.69
CA LYS A 99 10.26 -6.70 0.50
C LYS A 99 9.84 -5.84 -0.68
N GLU A 100 8.55 -5.67 -0.91
CA GLU A 100 7.96 -4.99 -2.08
C GLU A 100 7.07 -3.80 -1.68
N PRO A 101 7.66 -2.71 -1.14
CA PRO A 101 6.89 -1.57 -0.65
C PRO A 101 6.10 -0.84 -1.74
N GLN A 102 6.49 -0.96 -3.01
CA GLN A 102 5.78 -0.40 -4.15
C GLN A 102 4.37 -0.97 -4.32
N LEU A 103 4.07 -2.17 -3.80
CA LEU A 103 2.70 -2.71 -3.85
C LEU A 103 1.70 -1.77 -3.17
N ALA A 104 2.12 -0.99 -2.15
CA ALA A 104 1.27 -0.02 -1.48
C ALA A 104 0.86 1.19 -2.35
N GLU A 105 1.52 1.43 -3.50
CA GLU A 105 1.12 2.49 -4.44
C GLU A 105 0.17 1.98 -5.54
N GLN A 106 -0.04 0.67 -5.64
CA GLN A 106 -1.02 0.09 -6.56
C GLN A 106 -2.44 0.41 -6.09
N PRO A 107 -3.33 0.92 -6.96
CA PRO A 107 -4.69 1.31 -6.58
C PRO A 107 -5.44 0.23 -5.80
N GLU A 108 -5.34 -1.03 -6.23
CA GLU A 108 -6.01 -2.19 -5.65
C GLU A 108 -5.61 -2.39 -4.18
N MET A 109 -4.34 -2.19 -3.85
CA MET A 109 -3.86 -2.30 -2.46
C MET A 109 -4.13 -1.02 -1.68
N ALA A 110 -3.94 0.13 -2.31
CA ALA A 110 -4.14 1.43 -1.70
C ALA A 110 -5.59 1.64 -1.25
N VAL A 111 -6.59 1.14 -2.00
CA VAL A 111 -8.01 1.23 -1.58
C VAL A 111 -8.27 0.43 -0.31
N HIS A 112 -7.69 -0.75 -0.16
CA HIS A 112 -7.82 -1.53 1.07
C HIS A 112 -7.17 -0.82 2.25
N ILE A 113 -5.99 -0.21 2.03
CA ILE A 113 -5.27 0.54 3.05
C ILE A 113 -6.11 1.70 3.58
N ILE A 114 -6.63 2.56 2.70
CA ILE A 114 -7.39 3.74 3.15
C ILE A 114 -8.76 3.34 3.74
N VAL A 115 -9.54 2.49 3.06
CA VAL A 115 -10.90 2.15 3.51
C VAL A 115 -10.86 1.42 4.85
N LYS A 116 -10.10 0.31 4.96
CA LYS A 116 -9.99 -0.42 6.23
C LYS A 116 -9.28 0.39 7.28
N GLY A 117 -8.29 1.21 6.91
CA GLY A 117 -7.55 2.04 7.85
C GLY A 117 -8.42 3.09 8.52
N MET A 118 -9.28 3.75 7.74
CA MET A 118 -10.25 4.73 8.26
C MET A 118 -11.38 4.06 9.06
N LYS A 119 -11.83 2.87 8.63
CA LYS A 119 -12.85 2.08 9.34
C LYS A 119 -12.35 1.57 10.70
N LEU A 120 -11.12 1.07 10.76
CA LEU A 120 -10.54 0.47 11.97
C LEU A 120 -9.72 1.46 12.81
N GLY A 121 -9.49 2.68 12.30
CA GLY A 121 -8.71 3.72 12.98
C GLY A 121 -7.22 3.42 13.10
N THR A 122 -6.61 2.75 12.12
CA THR A 122 -5.23 2.26 12.23
C THR A 122 -4.17 3.36 12.15
N PHE A 123 -4.53 4.56 11.69
CA PHE A 123 -3.57 5.66 11.51
C PHE A 123 -3.37 6.47 12.80
N THR A 124 -4.45 6.89 13.45
CA THR A 124 -4.41 7.77 14.64
C THR A 124 -5.15 7.21 15.85
N GLY A 125 -5.80 6.05 15.70
CA GLY A 125 -6.75 5.49 16.68
C GLY A 125 -8.17 6.04 16.54
N LYS A 126 -8.40 7.05 15.69
CA LYS A 126 -9.73 7.57 15.39
C LYS A 126 -10.31 6.91 14.15
N LYS A 127 -11.59 6.57 14.17
CA LYS A 127 -12.27 5.83 13.08
C LYS A 127 -13.47 6.59 12.52
N LEU A 128 -13.96 6.15 11.37
CA LEU A 128 -15.13 6.73 10.69
C LEU A 128 -16.34 6.88 11.62
N ASP A 129 -16.69 5.83 12.36
CA ASP A 129 -17.84 5.81 13.28
C ASP A 129 -17.73 6.83 14.43
N ASP A 130 -16.53 7.35 14.73
CA ASP A 130 -16.37 8.38 15.75
C ASP A 130 -16.95 9.74 15.31
N TYR A 131 -17.14 9.96 14.00
CA TYR A 131 -17.51 11.25 13.41
C TYR A 131 -18.69 11.17 12.44
N VAL A 132 -18.79 10.08 11.69
CA VAL A 132 -19.73 9.90 10.60
C VAL A 132 -20.55 8.64 10.88
N THR A 133 -21.86 8.82 11.08
CA THR A 133 -22.83 7.80 11.47
C THR A 133 -24.10 7.95 10.63
N LEU A 134 -25.13 7.12 10.88
CA LEU A 134 -26.42 7.23 10.20
C LEU A 134 -27.12 8.58 10.40
N SER A 135 -26.90 9.24 11.55
CA SER A 135 -27.59 10.49 11.91
C SER A 135 -26.68 11.72 11.94
N LYS A 136 -25.39 11.58 11.60
CA LYS A 136 -24.40 12.65 11.71
C LYS A 136 -23.30 12.50 10.66
N SER A 137 -22.96 13.59 9.98
CA SER A 137 -21.82 13.67 9.06
C SER A 137 -20.83 14.75 9.52
N ASP A 138 -20.00 14.47 10.53
CA ASP A 138 -18.99 15.42 11.04
C ASP A 138 -17.69 15.36 10.23
N PHE A 139 -17.77 15.73 8.95
CA PHE A 139 -16.65 15.65 8.03
C PHE A 139 -15.46 16.55 8.43
N VAL A 140 -15.73 17.66 9.12
CA VAL A 140 -14.67 18.54 9.61
C VAL A 140 -13.83 17.82 10.67
N ASN A 141 -14.44 17.24 11.69
CA ASN A 141 -13.67 16.57 12.75
C ASN A 141 -13.12 15.21 12.32
N ALA A 142 -13.71 14.58 11.31
CA ALA A 142 -13.22 13.35 10.71
C ALA A 142 -11.78 13.46 10.17
N ARG A 143 -11.23 14.67 9.98
CA ARG A 143 -9.82 14.87 9.61
C ARG A 143 -8.84 14.20 10.57
N ARG A 144 -9.26 14.05 11.83
CA ARG A 144 -8.53 13.35 12.90
C ARG A 144 -8.25 11.88 12.63
N ILE A 145 -8.97 11.26 11.70
CA ILE A 145 -8.73 9.87 11.29
C ILE A 145 -7.36 9.74 10.60
N ILE A 146 -6.93 10.76 9.86
CA ILE A 146 -5.69 10.73 9.06
C ILE A 146 -4.60 11.60 9.69
N ASN A 147 -4.93 12.81 10.10
CA ASN A 147 -3.97 13.81 10.58
C ASN A 147 -4.64 14.70 11.65
N GLY A 148 -4.08 15.86 12.00
CA GLY A 148 -4.73 16.84 12.88
C GLY A 148 -5.97 17.49 12.23
N THR A 149 -6.07 18.81 12.25
CA THR A 149 -7.20 19.55 11.64
C THR A 149 -6.81 20.38 10.44
N ASP A 150 -5.59 20.20 9.92
CA ASP A 150 -5.16 20.94 8.74
C ASP A 150 -6.09 20.67 7.55
N LYS A 151 -6.54 21.74 6.90
CA LYS A 151 -7.48 21.75 5.76
C LYS A 151 -8.80 21.01 5.99
N ALA A 152 -9.21 20.82 7.25
CA ALA A 152 -10.42 20.06 7.60
C ALA A 152 -11.68 20.58 6.88
N ALA A 153 -11.89 21.90 6.85
CA ALA A 153 -13.05 22.50 6.17
C ALA A 153 -13.03 22.27 4.64
N LEU A 154 -11.85 22.33 4.01
CA LEU A 154 -11.70 22.08 2.58
C LEU A 154 -12.06 20.63 2.23
N ILE A 155 -11.54 19.68 3.02
CA ILE A 155 -11.80 18.24 2.82
C ILE A 155 -13.27 17.92 3.12
N ALA A 156 -13.87 18.58 4.12
CA ALA A 156 -15.30 18.45 4.38
C ALA A 156 -16.15 18.90 3.17
N GLY A 157 -15.80 20.02 2.52
CA GLY A 157 -16.48 20.46 1.31
C GLY A 157 -16.32 19.51 0.11
N TYR A 158 -15.22 18.74 0.03
CA TYR A 158 -15.12 17.64 -0.93
C TYR A 158 -16.02 16.47 -0.56
N ALA A 159 -16.12 16.14 0.73
CA ALA A 159 -16.95 15.05 1.22
C ALA A 159 -18.44 15.33 0.97
N GLU A 160 -18.90 16.57 1.16
CA GLU A 160 -20.26 16.98 0.80
C GLU A 160 -20.55 16.74 -0.69
N GLN A 161 -19.63 17.18 -1.57
CA GLN A 161 -19.78 16.96 -3.01
C GLN A 161 -19.77 15.47 -3.40
N PHE A 162 -18.93 14.65 -2.76
CA PHE A 162 -18.96 13.20 -2.98
C PHE A 162 -20.23 12.55 -2.42
N ASP A 163 -20.77 13.02 -1.29
CA ASP A 163 -22.01 12.48 -0.71
C ASP A 163 -23.20 12.73 -1.65
N ASP A 164 -23.29 13.92 -2.24
CA ASP A 164 -24.29 14.25 -3.25
C ASP A 164 -24.17 13.38 -4.51
N LEU A 165 -22.94 13.18 -4.99
CA LEU A 165 -22.68 12.32 -6.15
C LEU A 165 -23.06 10.86 -5.87
N LEU A 166 -22.62 10.31 -4.74
CA LEU A 166 -22.95 8.93 -4.34
C LEU A 166 -24.45 8.74 -4.14
N LYS A 167 -25.13 9.76 -3.61
CA LYS A 167 -26.59 9.74 -3.46
C LYS A 167 -27.29 9.72 -4.82
N ALA A 168 -26.80 10.50 -5.78
CA ALA A 168 -27.35 10.51 -7.14
C ALA A 168 -27.07 9.19 -7.89
N ASP A 169 -25.97 8.51 -7.57
CA ASP A 169 -25.57 7.22 -8.14
C ASP A 169 -26.30 6.02 -7.51
N GLY A 170 -27.06 6.24 -6.43
CA GLY A 170 -27.82 5.18 -5.74
C GLY A 170 -26.99 4.34 -4.76
N TYR A 171 -25.86 4.87 -4.25
CA TYR A 171 -25.04 4.15 -3.28
C TYR A 171 -25.85 3.77 -2.04
N GLY A 172 -25.93 2.47 -1.77
CA GLY A 172 -26.67 1.89 -0.65
C GLY A 172 -28.14 1.60 -0.92
N ASP A 173 -28.65 1.81 -2.14
CA ASP A 173 -30.03 1.48 -2.52
C ASP A 173 -30.24 -0.03 -2.75
N GLU A 174 -29.17 -0.80 -3.03
CA GLU A 174 -29.21 -2.26 -3.06
C GLU A 174 -28.62 -2.86 -1.77
N ALA A 175 -29.33 -3.83 -1.19
CA ALA A 175 -28.86 -4.59 -0.05
C ALA A 175 -27.55 -5.31 -0.39
N LEU A 176 -26.51 -5.06 0.41
CA LEU A 176 -25.15 -5.61 0.35
C LEU A 176 -25.06 -7.04 -0.23
N VAL A 177 -24.99 -7.19 -1.55
CA VAL A 177 -24.42 -8.38 -2.17
C VAL A 177 -22.93 -8.07 -2.33
N GLY A 178 -22.19 -8.27 -1.26
CA GLY A 178 -20.75 -8.01 -1.26
C GLY A 178 -20.09 -8.80 -2.40
N PRO A 179 -19.27 -8.16 -3.26
CA PRO A 179 -18.51 -8.90 -4.24
C PRO A 179 -17.62 -9.90 -3.50
N ALA A 180 -17.56 -11.13 -4.01
CA ALA A 180 -16.70 -12.19 -3.50
C ALA A 180 -15.29 -11.64 -3.21
N PRO A 181 -14.62 -12.10 -2.14
CA PRO A 181 -13.28 -11.65 -1.82
C PRO A 181 -12.41 -11.73 -3.07
N ILE A 182 -11.78 -10.60 -3.42
CA ILE A 182 -10.75 -10.59 -4.46
C ILE A 182 -9.76 -11.68 -4.03
N ALA A 183 -9.66 -12.75 -4.80
CA ALA A 183 -8.61 -13.73 -4.60
C ALA A 183 -7.29 -12.95 -4.52
N PRO A 184 -6.36 -13.31 -3.63
CA PRO A 184 -5.02 -12.74 -3.68
C PRO A 184 -4.57 -12.74 -5.14
N PRO A 185 -3.91 -11.67 -5.65
CA PRO A 185 -3.40 -11.70 -7.01
C PRO A 185 -2.67 -13.02 -7.16
N GLU A 186 -3.11 -13.84 -8.13
CA GLU A 186 -2.50 -15.13 -8.37
C GLU A 186 -1.01 -14.91 -8.34
N ALA A 187 -0.33 -15.60 -7.41
CA ALA A 187 1.10 -15.52 -7.27
C ALA A 187 1.66 -15.64 -8.69
N SER A 188 2.27 -14.56 -9.17
CA SER A 188 2.95 -14.54 -10.45
C SER A 188 3.75 -15.83 -10.50
N THR A 189 3.50 -16.62 -11.54
CA THR A 189 4.22 -17.87 -11.81
C THR A 189 5.69 -17.69 -11.43
N PRO A 190 6.32 -18.65 -10.74
CA PRO A 190 7.68 -18.48 -10.29
C PRO A 190 8.54 -18.10 -11.51
N ILE A 191 9.10 -16.90 -11.46
CA ILE A 191 10.16 -16.49 -12.37
C ILE A 191 11.19 -17.63 -12.31
N PRO A 192 11.57 -18.26 -13.43
CA PRO A 192 12.63 -19.25 -13.42
C PRO A 192 13.83 -18.65 -12.72
N ALA A 193 14.36 -19.36 -11.72
CA ALA A 193 15.58 -18.95 -11.04
C ALA A 193 16.60 -18.53 -12.11
N THR A 194 17.11 -17.30 -12.01
CA THR A 194 18.29 -16.90 -12.76
C THR A 194 19.35 -17.98 -12.53
N PRO A 195 19.91 -18.61 -13.58
CA PRO A 195 20.97 -19.57 -13.38
C PRO A 195 22.11 -18.88 -12.62
N GLU A 196 22.65 -19.57 -11.61
CA GLU A 196 23.83 -19.12 -10.88
C GLU A 196 24.93 -18.69 -11.85
N PRO A 197 25.73 -17.67 -11.52
CA PRO A 197 26.88 -17.31 -12.34
C PRO A 197 27.82 -18.51 -12.42
N VAL A 198 27.96 -19.07 -13.63
CA VAL A 198 28.94 -20.12 -13.94
C VAL A 198 30.32 -19.57 -13.60
N LYS A 199 30.97 -20.18 -12.61
CA LYS A 199 32.39 -19.92 -12.30
C LYS A 199 33.22 -20.20 -13.56
N PRO A 200 34.12 -19.30 -13.99
CA PRO A 200 34.97 -19.58 -15.14
C PRO A 200 35.91 -20.75 -14.79
N GLN A 201 35.73 -21.89 -15.46
CA GLN A 201 36.69 -22.99 -15.39
C GLN A 201 37.90 -22.61 -16.25
N SER A 202 39.03 -22.39 -15.59
CA SER A 202 40.32 -22.18 -16.25
C SER A 202 40.75 -23.48 -16.93
N LEU A 203 40.76 -23.49 -18.26
CA LEU A 203 41.43 -24.52 -19.05
C LEU A 203 42.92 -24.19 -19.10
N LEU A 204 43.71 -24.73 -18.17
CA LEU A 204 45.15 -24.91 -18.39
C LEU A 204 45.73 -25.98 -17.46
N ALA A 205 46.22 -27.03 -18.11
CA ALA A 205 47.26 -27.98 -17.71
C ALA A 205 47.03 -28.85 -16.46
N SER A 206 46.89 -30.17 -16.66
CA SER A 206 47.89 -31.17 -16.25
C SER A 206 47.37 -32.60 -16.45
N LEU A 207 47.85 -33.28 -17.50
CA LEU A 207 47.82 -34.74 -17.62
C LEU A 207 49.21 -35.19 -18.07
N LEU A 208 50.09 -35.38 -17.09
CA LEU A 208 51.34 -36.13 -17.22
C LEU A 208 51.62 -36.83 -15.88
N ALA A 209 52.14 -38.05 -15.99
CA ALA A 209 52.57 -38.96 -14.92
C ALA A 209 51.50 -39.84 -14.27
N LEU A 210 51.02 -40.84 -15.02
CA LEU A 210 50.73 -42.17 -14.45
C LEU A 210 51.93 -43.08 -14.75
N PHE A 211 52.97 -43.01 -13.92
CA PHE A 211 54.07 -44.00 -13.89
C PHE A 211 54.30 -44.42 -12.44
N SER A 212 53.78 -45.59 -12.08
CA SER A 212 54.56 -46.62 -11.37
C SER A 212 53.69 -47.85 -11.12
N ARG A 213 54.34 -49.00 -11.33
CA ARG A 213 53.90 -50.40 -11.08
C ARG A 213 53.27 -51.09 -12.28
N LEU A 214 54.14 -51.71 -13.08
CA LEU A 214 54.18 -53.17 -13.26
C LEU A 214 55.26 -53.53 -14.29
N PHE A 215 56.52 -53.54 -13.88
CA PHE A 215 57.54 -54.39 -14.48
C PHE A 215 58.43 -54.94 -13.37
N LYS A 216 58.12 -56.17 -12.95
CA LYS A 216 59.06 -57.05 -12.27
C LYS A 216 58.70 -58.50 -12.63
N LYS A 217 59.66 -59.17 -13.30
CA LYS A 217 59.75 -60.60 -13.66
C LYS A 217 58.88 -61.04 -14.86
N GLY A 218 59.36 -61.78 -15.86
CA GLY A 218 60.67 -62.41 -16.09
C GLY A 218 60.58 -63.33 -17.31
N SER A 219 61.77 -63.64 -17.87
CA SER A 219 62.07 -64.62 -18.95
C SER A 219 61.65 -64.28 -20.37
#